data_AF-A0A126R257-F1
#
_entry.id   AF-A0A126R257-F1
#
_cell.length_a   1.000
_cell.length_b   1.000
_cell.length_c   1.000
_cell.angle_alpha   90.00
_cell.angle_beta   90.00
_cell.angle_gamma   90.00
#
_symmetry.space_group_name_H-M   'P 1'
#
loop_
_entity.id
_entity.type
_entity.pdbx_description
1 polymer ?
#
loop_
_entity_poly.entity_id
_entity_poly.type
_entity_poly.pdbx_seq_one_letter_code
_entity_poly.pdbx_strand_id
1 'polypeptide(L)'
;MGAYDYKKIIAKESSDVYLNETLFMDIFRSIRWADGVYCPKCKSFDVYKKGFLKKSDYKGKIRKYTCKKCNNNFNDFTNTFLENSKVPISIIEFILFHMDTMSVTDMANHVGCSRNTVYRIIKNIYKAIGNKHENLVLTNNGYLSEFKVDSKNRGV
;
A
#
# COMPACT_ATOMS: atom_id res chain seq x y z
N MET A 1 -9.39 1.04 -21.21
CA MET A 1 -8.72 0.91 -19.90
C MET A 1 -7.55 -0.07 -20.07
N GLY A 2 -6.43 0.37 -20.64
CA GLY A 2 -5.29 -0.52 -20.93
C GLY A 2 -4.54 -0.89 -19.66
N ALA A 3 -4.20 -2.16 -19.49
CA ALA A 3 -3.35 -2.62 -18.40
C ALA A 3 -1.96 -1.96 -18.51
N TYR A 4 -1.58 -1.16 -17.51
CA TYR A 4 -0.27 -0.49 -17.47
C TYR A 4 0.86 -1.53 -17.47
N ASP A 5 1.81 -1.41 -18.42
CA ASP A 5 2.91 -2.35 -18.59
C ASP A 5 4.08 -2.02 -17.64
N TYR A 6 3.89 -2.40 -16.38
CA TYR A 6 4.88 -2.26 -15.30
C TYR A 6 6.22 -2.97 -15.58
N LYS A 7 6.29 -3.85 -16.59
CA LYS A 7 7.52 -4.61 -16.92
C LYS A 7 8.60 -3.73 -17.54
N LYS A 8 8.22 -2.66 -18.26
CA LYS A 8 9.19 -1.70 -18.82
C LYS A 8 9.78 -0.77 -17.76
N ILE A 9 9.05 -0.51 -16.68
CA ILE A 9 9.43 0.43 -15.62
C ILE A 9 10.51 -0.20 -14.70
N ILE A 10 10.33 -1.47 -14.32
CA ILE A 10 11.28 -2.19 -13.45
C ILE A 10 12.68 -2.35 -14.09
N ALA A 11 12.79 -2.25 -15.42
CA ALA A 11 14.05 -2.45 -16.13
C ALA A 11 14.99 -1.22 -16.15
N LYS A 12 14.53 -0.03 -15.72
CA LYS A 12 15.27 1.22 -15.95
C LYS A 12 16.05 1.76 -14.74
N GLU A 13 15.72 1.38 -13.51
CA GLU A 13 16.33 1.97 -12.31
C GLU A 13 16.85 0.90 -11.36
N SER A 14 18.14 0.61 -11.51
CA SER A 14 18.88 -0.39 -10.73
C SER A 14 20.04 0.23 -9.93
N SER A 15 20.06 1.53 -9.62
CA SER A 15 21.23 2.11 -8.93
C SER A 15 21.03 3.17 -7.86
N ASP A 16 19.84 3.34 -7.29
CA ASP A 16 19.71 4.08 -6.02
C ASP A 16 18.76 3.31 -5.09
N VAL A 17 18.95 3.46 -3.78
CA VAL A 17 18.50 2.56 -2.70
C VAL A 17 16.97 2.40 -2.62
N TYR A 18 16.38 1.68 -3.56
CA TYR A 18 15.06 1.08 -3.44
C TYR A 18 15.25 -0.30 -2.83
N LEU A 19 14.52 -0.62 -1.76
CA LEU A 19 14.58 -1.96 -1.22
C LEU A 19 14.16 -2.92 -2.33
N ASN A 20 14.86 -4.04 -2.43
CA ASN A 20 14.30 -5.12 -3.20
C ASN A 20 12.93 -5.47 -2.57
N GLU A 21 11.89 -5.73 -3.40
CA GLU A 21 10.52 -5.97 -2.89
C GLU A 21 10.46 -7.10 -1.83
N THR A 22 11.46 -7.99 -1.80
CA THR A 22 11.60 -9.03 -0.77
C THR A 22 11.92 -8.41 0.59
N LEU A 23 12.93 -7.55 0.67
CA LEU A 23 13.33 -6.83 1.89
C LEU A 23 12.21 -5.91 2.38
N PHE A 24 11.53 -5.20 1.47
CA PHE A 24 10.33 -4.44 1.83
C PHE A 24 9.28 -5.33 2.51
N MET A 25 8.99 -6.49 1.93
CA MET A 25 8.03 -7.42 2.52
C MET A 25 8.52 -8.06 3.82
N ASP A 26 9.83 -8.22 4.00
CA ASP A 26 10.41 -8.67 5.29
C ASP A 26 10.20 -7.63 6.39
N ILE A 27 10.49 -6.36 6.11
CA ILE A 27 10.25 -5.24 7.03
C ILE A 27 8.76 -5.07 7.30
N PHE A 28 7.92 -5.12 6.27
CA PHE A 28 6.47 -5.03 6.43
C PHE A 28 5.95 -6.13 7.36
N ARG A 29 6.43 -7.36 7.20
CA ARG A 29 6.05 -8.49 8.06
C ARG A 29 6.59 -8.37 9.48
N SER A 30 7.81 -7.85 9.67
CA SER A 30 8.37 -7.67 11.02
C SER A 30 7.59 -6.63 11.82
N ILE A 31 7.12 -5.57 11.17
CA ILE A 31 6.26 -4.56 11.79
C ILE A 31 4.87 -5.13 12.04
N ARG A 32 4.23 -5.70 11.01
CA ARG A 32 2.83 -6.13 11.11
C ARG A 32 2.62 -7.29 12.08
N TRP A 33 3.59 -8.20 12.16
CA TRP A 33 3.54 -9.39 12.98
C TRP A 33 4.59 -9.34 14.09
N ALA A 34 4.83 -8.15 14.66
CA ALA A 34 5.81 -7.94 15.74
C ALA A 34 5.56 -8.88 16.93
N ASP A 35 4.30 -9.10 17.28
CA ASP A 35 3.87 -10.01 18.37
C ASP A 35 3.64 -11.46 17.89
N GLY A 36 4.04 -11.77 16.66
CA GLY A 36 3.71 -13.02 15.98
C GLY A 36 2.45 -12.94 15.12
N VAL A 37 2.32 -13.90 14.21
CA VAL A 37 1.19 -13.94 13.27
C VAL A 37 -0.07 -14.39 14.00
N TYR A 38 -1.10 -13.56 13.99
CA TYR A 38 -2.42 -13.87 14.58
C TYR A 38 -3.53 -13.79 13.54
N CYS A 39 -4.61 -14.53 13.78
CA CYS A 39 -5.80 -14.48 12.95
C CYS A 39 -6.51 -13.13 13.09
N PRO A 40 -6.71 -12.36 12.01
CA PRO A 40 -7.40 -11.06 12.10
C PRO A 40 -8.86 -11.18 12.58
N LYS A 41 -9.51 -12.32 12.33
CA LYS A 41 -10.92 -12.62 12.68
C LYS A 41 -11.12 -13.00 14.15
N CYS A 42 -10.36 -13.98 14.66
CA CYS A 42 -10.56 -14.52 16.02
C CYS A 42 -9.41 -14.26 17.00
N LYS A 43 -8.37 -13.53 16.56
CA LYS A 43 -7.17 -13.16 17.34
C LYS A 43 -6.31 -14.32 17.86
N SER A 44 -6.62 -15.56 17.49
CA SER A 44 -5.78 -16.72 17.81
C SER A 44 -4.42 -16.66 17.11
N PHE A 45 -3.36 -16.97 17.84
CA PHE A 45 -2.00 -17.16 17.32
C PHE A 45 -1.76 -18.57 16.75
N ASP A 46 -2.73 -19.48 16.87
CA ASP A 46 -2.62 -20.82 16.25
C ASP A 46 -2.87 -20.73 14.75
N VAL A 47 -1.79 -20.43 14.03
CA VAL A 47 -1.79 -20.12 12.60
C VAL A 47 -0.82 -21.04 11.87
N TYR A 48 -1.34 -21.67 10.80
CA TYR A 48 -0.54 -22.42 9.84
C TYR A 48 -0.06 -21.51 8.70
N LYS A 49 1.25 -21.53 8.42
CA LYS A 49 1.86 -20.81 7.28
C LYS A 49 1.75 -21.65 6.02
N LYS A 50 0.84 -21.29 5.11
CA LYS A 50 0.48 -22.05 3.90
C LYS A 50 1.41 -21.77 2.70
N GLY A 51 2.54 -21.10 2.93
CA GLY A 51 3.47 -20.66 1.88
C GLY A 51 3.13 -19.28 1.33
N PHE A 52 3.23 -19.12 0.02
CA PHE A 52 3.10 -17.82 -0.66
C PHE A 52 2.01 -17.81 -1.75
N LEU A 53 1.50 -16.63 -2.07
CA LEU A 53 0.53 -16.40 -3.13
C LEU A 53 1.18 -16.47 -4.52
N LYS A 54 1.13 -17.65 -5.14
CA LYS A 54 1.77 -17.92 -6.45
C LYS A 54 1.10 -17.20 -7.64
N LYS A 55 -0.23 -17.13 -7.67
CA LYS A 55 -1.02 -16.51 -8.74
C LYS A 55 -1.40 -15.08 -8.36
N SER A 56 -0.44 -14.17 -8.41
CA SER A 56 -0.69 -12.75 -8.16
C SER A 56 0.35 -11.86 -8.83
N ASP A 57 0.01 -10.59 -9.02
CA ASP A 57 0.94 -9.55 -9.50
C ASP A 57 2.17 -9.37 -8.57
N TYR A 58 2.11 -9.97 -7.37
CA TYR A 58 3.14 -9.95 -6.33
C TYR A 58 4.19 -11.04 -6.42
N LYS A 59 4.19 -11.85 -7.50
CA LYS A 59 5.25 -12.82 -7.84
C LYS A 59 5.67 -13.73 -6.67
N GLY A 60 4.73 -14.17 -5.83
CA GLY A 60 5.02 -15.06 -4.71
C GLY A 60 5.64 -14.39 -3.48
N LYS A 61 5.55 -13.07 -3.32
CA LYS A 61 6.13 -12.34 -2.16
C LYS A 61 5.18 -12.22 -0.96
N ILE A 62 3.88 -12.41 -1.17
CA ILE A 62 2.86 -12.35 -0.11
C ILE A 62 2.67 -13.73 0.51
N ARG A 63 2.81 -13.83 1.84
CA ARG A 63 2.55 -15.03 2.62
C ARG A 63 1.05 -15.29 2.77
N LYS A 64 0.70 -16.57 2.85
CA LYS A 64 -0.66 -17.06 3.13
C LYS A 64 -0.71 -17.75 4.47
N TYR A 65 -1.78 -17.52 5.19
CA TYR A 65 -2.02 -18.05 6.52
C TYR A 65 -3.42 -18.67 6.60
N THR A 66 -3.54 -19.71 7.42
CA THR A 66 -4.83 -20.29 7.80
C THR A 66 -4.85 -20.40 9.32
N CYS A 67 -5.88 -19.80 9.94
CA CYS A 67 -6.09 -19.98 11.37
C CYS A 67 -6.63 -21.38 11.65
N LYS A 68 -6.00 -22.12 12.57
CA LYS A 68 -6.48 -23.47 12.92
C LYS A 68 -7.73 -23.46 13.79
N LYS A 69 -7.96 -22.38 14.56
CA LYS A 69 -9.13 -22.24 15.45
C LYS A 69 -10.44 -21.97 14.72
N CYS A 70 -10.45 -21.08 13.73
CA CYS A 70 -11.67 -20.67 13.03
C CYS A 70 -11.65 -20.93 11.52
N ASN A 71 -10.62 -21.63 11.03
CA ASN A 71 -10.38 -21.97 9.63
C ASN A 71 -10.32 -20.78 8.65
N ASN A 72 -10.18 -19.55 9.17
CA ASN A 72 -10.11 -18.34 8.36
C ASN A 72 -8.79 -18.29 7.58
N ASN A 73 -8.87 -18.05 6.27
CA ASN A 73 -7.71 -17.78 5.43
C ASN A 73 -7.43 -16.27 5.40
N PHE A 74 -6.15 -15.90 5.53
CA PHE A 74 -5.70 -14.52 5.45
C PHE A 74 -4.28 -14.44 4.89
N ASN A 75 -3.81 -13.24 4.60
CA ASN A 75 -2.47 -12.98 4.07
C ASN A 75 -1.86 -11.75 4.74
N ASP A 76 -0.63 -11.39 4.35
CA ASP A 76 0.07 -10.22 4.92
C ASP A 76 -0.75 -8.93 4.81
N PHE A 77 -1.56 -8.77 3.75
CA PHE A 77 -2.34 -7.57 3.47
C PHE A 77 -3.77 -7.60 4.03
N THR A 78 -4.26 -8.73 4.55
CA THR A 78 -5.62 -8.80 5.13
C THR A 78 -5.77 -7.78 6.25
N ASN A 79 -6.84 -6.98 6.25
CA ASN A 79 -7.08 -5.85 7.16
C ASN A 79 -5.94 -4.81 7.15
N THR A 80 -5.45 -4.42 5.97
CA THR A 80 -4.51 -3.31 5.78
C THR A 80 -4.96 -2.42 4.62
N PHE A 81 -4.35 -1.25 4.45
CA PHE A 81 -4.59 -0.39 3.28
C PHE A 81 -4.20 -1.04 1.94
N LEU A 82 -3.47 -2.17 1.97
CA LEU A 82 -3.07 -2.95 0.81
C LEU A 82 -4.01 -4.12 0.51
N GLU A 83 -5.05 -4.31 1.31
CA GLU A 83 -6.02 -5.38 1.10
C GLU A 83 -6.67 -5.27 -0.29
N ASN A 84 -6.68 -6.39 -1.02
CA ASN A 84 -7.19 -6.48 -2.40
C ASN A 84 -6.52 -5.52 -3.41
N SER A 85 -5.39 -4.91 -3.07
CA SER A 85 -4.60 -4.15 -4.03
C SER A 85 -4.09 -5.07 -5.15
N LYS A 86 -3.97 -4.51 -6.34
CA LYS A 86 -3.29 -5.12 -7.50
C LYS A 86 -2.05 -4.31 -7.90
N VAL A 87 -1.72 -3.31 -7.10
CA VAL A 87 -0.57 -2.44 -7.35
C VAL A 87 0.70 -3.23 -6.98
N PRO A 88 1.71 -3.31 -7.86
CA PRO A 88 2.99 -3.94 -7.56
C PRO A 88 3.63 -3.41 -6.26
N ILE A 89 4.37 -4.27 -5.56
CA ILE A 89 5.03 -3.90 -4.30
C ILE A 89 6.02 -2.76 -4.53
N SER A 90 6.83 -2.82 -5.59
CA SER A 90 7.76 -1.74 -5.97
C SER A 90 7.11 -0.36 -6.06
N ILE A 91 5.89 -0.27 -6.59
CA ILE A 91 5.16 1.01 -6.66
C ILE A 91 4.68 1.45 -5.27
N ILE A 92 4.14 0.53 -4.48
CA ILE A 92 3.69 0.82 -3.11
C ILE A 92 4.85 1.31 -2.25
N GLU A 93 5.96 0.60 -2.33
CA GLU A 93 7.20 0.90 -1.64
C GLU A 93 7.72 2.28 -2.02
N PHE A 94 7.84 2.55 -3.32
CA PHE A 94 8.29 3.85 -3.82
C PHE A 94 7.45 4.99 -3.24
N ILE A 95 6.11 4.86 -3.31
CA ILE A 95 5.18 5.87 -2.81
C ILE A 95 5.32 6.06 -1.29
N LEU A 96 5.43 4.97 -0.52
CA LEU A 96 5.59 5.05 0.94
C LEU A 96 6.83 5.84 1.36
N PHE A 97 7.95 5.68 0.64
CA PHE A 97 9.19 6.40 0.96
C PHE A 97 9.26 7.84 0.45
N HIS A 98 8.40 8.21 -0.51
CA HIS A 98 8.46 9.52 -1.19
C HIS A 98 7.21 10.38 -1.00
N MET A 99 6.17 9.89 -0.32
CA MET A 99 4.91 10.62 -0.18
C MET A 99 5.03 11.94 0.60
N ASP A 100 6.08 12.13 1.39
CA ASP A 100 6.34 13.36 2.15
C ASP A 100 7.38 14.28 1.47
N THR A 101 8.05 13.82 0.41
CA THR A 101 9.15 14.54 -0.25
C THR A 101 8.87 14.88 -1.71
N MET A 102 7.94 14.18 -2.36
CA MET A 102 7.60 14.34 -3.77
C MET A 102 6.13 14.67 -3.99
N SER A 103 5.83 15.37 -5.08
CA SER A 103 4.45 15.56 -5.53
C SER A 103 3.87 14.25 -6.09
N VAL A 104 2.55 14.12 -6.09
CA VAL A 104 1.82 12.99 -6.72
C VAL A 104 2.14 12.89 -8.21
N THR A 105 2.32 14.02 -8.89
CA THR A 105 2.67 14.03 -10.31
C THR A 105 4.08 13.49 -10.53
N ASP A 106 5.05 13.92 -9.73
CA ASP A 106 6.45 13.46 -9.89
C ASP A 106 6.56 11.98 -9.57
N MET A 107 5.91 11.52 -8.49
CA MET A 107 5.84 10.09 -8.18
C MET A 107 5.20 9.29 -9.32
N ALA A 108 4.07 9.77 -9.86
CA ALA A 108 3.38 9.10 -10.95
C ALA A 108 4.23 8.99 -12.22
N ASN A 109 4.97 10.05 -12.55
CA ASN A 109 5.90 10.07 -13.67
C ASN A 109 7.06 9.10 -13.46
N HIS A 110 7.63 9.07 -12.25
CA HIS A 110 8.75 8.19 -11.90
C HIS A 110 8.36 6.71 -11.99
N VAL A 111 7.27 6.31 -11.31
CA VAL A 111 6.82 4.90 -11.34
C VAL A 111 6.00 4.54 -12.59
N GLY A 112 5.81 5.48 -13.52
CA GLY A 112 5.06 5.28 -14.76
C GLY A 112 3.60 4.84 -14.56
N CYS A 113 2.93 5.30 -13.51
CA CYS A 113 1.53 4.98 -13.24
C CYS A 113 0.65 6.24 -13.28
N SER A 114 -0.68 6.09 -13.22
CA SER A 114 -1.57 7.27 -13.22
C SER A 114 -1.50 8.04 -11.90
N ARG A 115 -1.56 9.38 -11.96
CA ARG A 115 -1.67 10.25 -10.77
C ARG A 115 -2.77 9.80 -9.81
N ASN A 116 -3.92 9.37 -10.34
CA ASN A 116 -5.03 8.86 -9.55
C ASN A 116 -4.68 7.57 -8.79
N THR A 117 -3.79 6.73 -9.32
CA THR A 117 -3.31 5.53 -8.63
C THR A 117 -2.45 5.90 -7.44
N VAL A 118 -1.46 6.78 -7.63
CA VAL A 118 -0.60 7.29 -6.55
C VAL A 118 -1.45 7.95 -5.46
N TYR A 119 -2.32 8.87 -5.85
CA TYR A 119 -3.25 9.55 -4.94
C TYR A 119 -4.09 8.58 -4.10
N ARG A 120 -4.69 7.57 -4.75
CA ARG A 120 -5.52 6.59 -4.06
C ARG A 120 -4.73 5.80 -3.02
N ILE A 121 -3.49 5.42 -3.34
CA ILE A 121 -2.61 4.70 -2.41
C ILE A 121 -2.31 5.58 -1.20
N ILE A 122 -1.89 6.82 -1.42
CA ILE A 122 -1.57 7.78 -0.34
C ILE A 122 -2.81 8.03 0.53
N LYS A 123 -3.98 8.28 -0.07
CA LYS A 123 -5.24 8.43 0.65
C LYS A 123 -5.58 7.21 1.51
N ASN A 124 -5.32 6.00 1.01
CA ASN A 124 -5.57 4.76 1.76
C ASN A 124 -4.58 4.58 2.92
N ILE A 125 -3.31 4.94 2.75
CA ILE A 125 -2.29 4.95 3.82
C ILE A 125 -2.75 5.89 4.94
N TYR A 126 -3.08 7.13 4.58
CA TYR A 126 -3.56 8.15 5.49
C TYR A 126 -4.81 7.73 6.28
N LYS A 127 -5.78 7.12 5.60
CA LYS A 127 -6.97 6.56 6.25
C LYS A 127 -6.62 5.45 7.25
N ALA A 128 -5.62 4.61 6.94
CA ALA A 128 -5.24 3.49 7.79
C ALA A 128 -4.48 3.90 9.06
N ILE A 129 -3.71 4.99 9.01
CA ILE A 129 -3.02 5.53 10.20
C ILE A 129 -3.95 6.35 11.11
N GLY A 130 -5.26 6.37 10.84
CA GLY A 130 -6.24 7.09 11.65
C GLY A 130 -6.21 8.61 11.45
N ASN A 131 -5.36 9.12 10.56
CA ASN A 131 -5.44 10.51 10.16
C ASN A 131 -6.67 10.68 9.24
N LYS A 132 -7.66 11.44 9.73
CA LYS A 132 -8.87 11.76 8.96
C LYS A 132 -8.54 12.80 7.90
N HIS A 133 -8.10 12.33 6.74
CA HIS A 133 -7.83 13.16 5.57
C HIS A 133 -9.06 13.34 4.69
N GLU A 134 -10.24 13.57 5.27
CA GLU A 134 -11.48 13.85 4.51
C GLU A 134 -11.31 15.06 3.56
N ASN A 135 -10.27 15.86 3.79
CA ASN A 135 -9.98 17.09 3.07
C ASN A 135 -8.72 17.04 2.19
N LEU A 136 -8.06 15.90 1.95
CA LEU A 136 -6.96 15.91 0.96
C LEU A 136 -7.52 16.07 -0.45
N VAL A 137 -7.03 17.07 -1.18
CA VAL A 137 -7.35 17.28 -2.60
C VAL A 137 -6.07 17.26 -3.41
N LEU A 138 -6.13 16.62 -4.58
CA LEU A 138 -5.09 16.75 -5.58
C LEU A 138 -5.16 18.14 -6.19
N THR A 139 -4.13 18.95 -5.95
CA THR A 139 -4.03 20.27 -6.57
C THR A 139 -3.61 20.14 -8.04
N ASN A 140 -3.85 21.19 -8.82
CA ASN A 140 -3.49 21.22 -10.23
C ASN A 140 -1.97 21.06 -10.49
N ASN A 141 -1.13 21.45 -9.53
CA ASN A 141 0.32 21.24 -9.55
C ASN A 141 0.76 19.87 -9.01
N GLY A 142 -0.18 18.96 -8.68
CA GLY A 142 0.13 17.59 -8.30
C GLY A 142 0.50 17.39 -6.84
N TYR A 143 0.34 18.38 -5.98
CA TYR A 143 0.60 18.24 -4.55
C TYR A 143 -0.65 17.73 -3.83
N LEU A 144 -0.40 17.06 -2.71
CA LEU A 144 -1.43 16.76 -1.72
C LEU A 144 -1.48 17.92 -0.74
N SER A 145 -2.58 18.67 -0.74
CA SER A 145 -2.81 19.72 0.25
C SER A 145 -4.05 19.42 1.07
N GLU A 146 -4.01 19.77 2.36
CA GLU A 146 -5.21 19.86 3.18
C GLU A 146 -6.13 20.96 2.63
N PHE A 147 -7.37 20.60 2.29
CA PHE A 147 -8.44 21.56 2.06
C PHE A 147 -8.87 22.08 3.44
N LYS A 148 -8.57 23.33 3.76
CA LYS A 148 -9.26 24.01 4.85
C LYS A 148 -10.68 24.27 4.36
N VAL A 149 -11.63 23.42 4.74
CA VAL A 149 -13.05 23.80 4.64
C VAL A 149 -13.21 24.97 5.59
N ASP A 150 -13.33 26.18 5.05
CA ASP A 150 -13.69 27.33 5.87
C ASP A 150 -14.99 27.00 6.59
N SER A 151 -14.91 26.84 7.90
CA SER A 151 -16.05 26.59 8.80
C SER A 151 -16.96 27.82 8.95
N LYS A 152 -16.90 28.76 8.00
CA LYS A 152 -17.79 29.91 7.87
C LYS A 152 -18.59 29.78 6.57
N ASN A 153 -19.66 28.99 6.62
CA ASN A 153 -20.94 29.27 5.97
C ASN A 153 -21.91 28.11 6.25
N ARG A 154 -22.31 27.98 7.52
CA ARG A 154 -23.71 27.65 7.81
C ARG A 154 -24.35 28.97 8.23
N GLY A 155 -24.67 29.77 7.21
CA GLY A 155 -25.61 30.85 7.36
C GLY A 155 -26.96 30.26 7.74
N VAL A 156 -27.56 30.90 8.73
CA VAL A 156 -28.94 30.76 9.23
C VAL A 156 -29.94 30.75 8.10
#